data_AF-A0A6G1KL28-F1
#
_entry.id   AF-A0A6G1KL28-F1
#
_cell.length_a   1.000
_cell.length_b   1.000
_cell.length_c   1.000
_cell.angle_alpha   90.00
_cell.angle_beta   90.00
_cell.angle_gamma   90.00
#
_symmetry.space_group_name_H-M   'P 1'
#
loop_
_entity.id
_entity.type
_entity.pdbx_description
1 polymer ?
#
loop_
_entity_poly.entity_id
_entity_poly.type
_entity_poly.pdbx_seq_one_letter_code
_entity_poly.pdbx_strand_id
1 'polypeptide(L)'
;MKSILYAIIATGTLVAATPVSRDVIDTSFDMDDNSTPCAKTAVIFARGTFDSGNIGVWVGPQFKKSLKDKIDSVAFQGVNEEDYPANLAEYITENGSESCANGLASTVNAYASKCPDAKIVVSGWSQGSLCAHKSLERINAAPLAQVKGLVVFGDPNGLMDKIAVPSSINVSSYCIKDTVVPDPLCSETLASGFKLPTSFSDLEDLVLDPLRDLPDLATGVEQTKAAIGILPQLALGFFRNAKYFAKDLLTGNVRRWLLTPQHFSYGNNGMAEEAAAFVAGL
;
A
#
# COMPACT_ATOMS: atom_id res chain seq x y z
N MET A 1 39.11 -50.99 43.49
CA MET A 1 38.88 -49.72 42.77
C MET A 1 37.64 -49.88 41.89
N LYS A 2 36.51 -49.28 42.27
CA LYS A 2 35.32 -49.14 41.42
C LYS A 2 34.83 -47.70 41.55
N SER A 3 34.93 -46.97 40.45
CA SER A 3 34.69 -45.52 40.36
C SER A 3 33.21 -45.19 40.44
N ILE A 4 32.87 -44.15 41.20
CA ILE A 4 31.52 -43.59 41.32
C ILE A 4 31.36 -42.55 40.21
N LEU A 5 30.37 -42.72 39.34
CA LEU A 5 30.00 -41.77 38.29
C LEU A 5 28.88 -40.86 38.83
N TYR A 6 29.15 -39.56 38.97
CA TYR A 6 28.15 -38.55 39.31
C TYR A 6 27.42 -38.10 38.03
N ALA A 7 26.10 -38.26 37.99
CA ALA A 7 25.26 -37.69 36.94
C ALA A 7 24.90 -36.24 37.32
N ILE A 8 25.37 -35.27 36.53
CA ILE A 8 24.96 -33.87 36.65
C ILE A 8 23.69 -33.71 35.81
N ILE A 9 22.55 -33.51 36.49
CA ILE A 9 21.28 -33.16 35.83
C ILE A 9 21.30 -31.64 35.63
N ALA A 10 21.56 -31.20 34.40
CA ALA A 10 21.38 -29.81 34.00
C ALA A 10 19.88 -29.55 33.82
N THR A 11 19.26 -28.85 34.77
CA THR A 11 17.89 -28.34 34.63
C THR A 11 17.91 -27.15 33.68
N GLY A 12 17.68 -27.39 32.39
CA GLY A 12 17.43 -26.32 31.41
C GLY A 12 16.06 -25.71 31.65
N THR A 13 16.02 -24.44 32.04
CA THR A 13 14.79 -23.65 32.02
C THR A 13 14.38 -23.40 30.57
N LEU A 14 13.31 -24.06 30.13
CA LEU A 14 12.59 -23.70 28.90
C LEU A 14 11.95 -22.32 29.13
N VAL A 15 12.56 -21.27 28.57
CA VAL A 15 11.86 -20.00 28.36
C VAL A 15 10.84 -20.27 27.26
N ALA A 16 9.57 -20.41 27.63
CA ALA A 16 8.50 -20.44 26.65
C ALA A 16 8.47 -19.08 25.95
N ALA A 17 8.90 -19.03 24.69
CA ALA A 17 8.67 -17.89 23.84
C ALA A 17 7.14 -17.78 23.64
N THR A 18 6.51 -16.81 24.30
CA THR A 18 5.13 -16.45 23.98
C THR A 18 5.11 -15.94 22.54
N PRO A 19 4.28 -16.50 21.64
CA PRO A 19 4.12 -15.91 20.33
C PRO A 19 3.51 -14.51 20.53
N VAL A 20 4.31 -13.47 20.29
CA VAL A 20 3.76 -12.13 20.12
C VAL A 20 3.06 -12.14 18.77
N SER A 21 1.77 -12.48 18.74
CA SER A 21 0.90 -12.01 17.66
C SER A 21 0.87 -10.50 17.80
N ARG A 22 1.71 -9.78 17.03
CA ARG A 22 1.46 -8.36 16.82
C ARG A 22 0.32 -8.30 15.82
N ASP A 23 -0.91 -8.21 16.32
CA ASP A 23 -2.06 -7.95 15.48
C ASP A 23 -1.77 -6.65 14.70
N VAL A 24 -1.67 -6.77 13.39
CA VAL A 24 -1.54 -5.60 12.51
C VAL A 24 -2.89 -4.90 12.52
N ILE A 25 -2.93 -3.66 13.02
CA ILE A 25 -4.14 -2.85 12.98
C ILE A 25 -4.27 -2.29 11.57
N ASP A 26 -5.23 -2.82 10.80
CA ASP A 26 -5.53 -2.45 9.41
C ASP A 26 -6.55 -1.30 9.29
N THR A 27 -6.85 -0.66 10.42
CA THR A 27 -7.76 0.48 10.52
C THR A 27 -7.13 1.71 11.19
N SER A 28 -7.59 2.89 10.81
CA SER A 28 -7.18 4.17 11.39
C SER A 28 -8.27 5.21 11.21
N PHE A 29 -8.75 5.76 12.33
CA PHE A 29 -9.89 6.69 12.39
C PHE A 29 -9.52 7.98 13.16
N ASP A 30 -8.26 8.43 13.06
CA ASP A 30 -7.75 9.56 13.85
C ASP A 30 -8.48 10.89 13.52
N MET A 31 -9.21 10.96 12.39
CA MET A 31 -9.87 12.17 11.88
C MET A 31 -11.41 12.12 11.87
N ASP A 32 -12.02 10.97 12.19
CA ASP A 32 -13.49 10.80 12.12
C ASP A 32 -14.25 11.46 13.28
N ASP A 33 -13.56 11.73 14.39
CA ASP A 33 -14.13 12.39 15.55
C ASP A 33 -13.76 13.88 15.61
N ASN A 34 -14.77 14.73 15.66
CA ASN A 34 -14.60 16.17 15.86
C ASN A 34 -14.01 16.54 17.23
N SER A 35 -14.02 15.63 18.20
CA SER A 35 -13.41 15.82 19.52
C SER A 35 -11.89 15.61 19.55
N THR A 36 -11.33 14.88 18.58
CA THR A 36 -9.88 14.63 18.50
C THR A 36 -9.14 15.95 18.23
N PRO A 37 -8.12 16.32 19.04
CA PRO A 37 -7.32 17.51 18.81
C PRO A 37 -6.61 17.48 17.45
N CYS A 38 -6.42 18.65 16.86
CA CYS A 38 -5.66 18.77 15.61
C CYS A 38 -4.21 18.33 15.78
N ALA A 39 -3.78 17.41 14.92
CA ALA A 39 -2.37 17.11 14.74
C ALA A 39 -1.70 18.14 13.84
N LYS A 40 -0.41 18.42 14.07
CA LYS A 40 0.40 19.31 13.21
C LYS A 40 0.52 18.77 11.80
N THR A 41 0.62 17.45 11.66
CA THR A 41 0.68 16.75 10.38
C THR A 41 -0.48 15.76 10.28
N ALA A 42 -1.18 15.76 9.16
CA ALA A 42 -2.22 14.79 8.84
C ALA A 42 -1.85 14.02 7.58
N VAL A 43 -1.97 12.71 7.64
CA VAL A 43 -1.78 11.81 6.49
C VAL A 43 -3.10 11.11 6.22
N ILE A 44 -3.67 11.37 5.04
CA ILE A 44 -4.87 10.68 4.55
C ILE A 44 -4.41 9.65 3.51
N PHE A 45 -4.73 8.39 3.76
CA PHE A 45 -4.15 7.23 3.09
C PHE A 45 -5.21 6.38 2.39
N ALA A 46 -5.00 6.06 1.11
CA ALA A 46 -5.78 5.05 0.39
C ALA A 46 -5.01 3.72 0.30
N ARG A 47 -5.64 2.64 0.77
CA ARG A 47 -5.10 1.27 0.75
C ARG A 47 -5.04 0.66 -0.67
N GLY A 48 -4.53 -0.55 -0.81
CA GLY A 48 -4.34 -1.22 -2.09
C GLY A 48 -5.54 -2.10 -2.45
N THR A 49 -5.57 -2.61 -3.68
CA THR A 49 -6.62 -3.53 -4.10
C THR A 49 -6.66 -4.78 -3.23
N PHE A 50 -7.86 -5.14 -2.78
CA PHE A 50 -8.18 -6.24 -1.88
C PHE A 50 -7.71 -6.10 -0.43
N ASP A 51 -7.13 -4.96 -0.05
CA ASP A 51 -6.81 -4.71 1.35
C ASP A 51 -8.06 -4.67 2.23
N SER A 52 -7.93 -5.21 3.44
CA SER A 52 -8.92 -5.11 4.51
C SER A 52 -8.84 -3.76 5.23
N GLY A 53 -9.87 -3.44 6.01
CA GLY A 53 -9.94 -2.22 6.79
C GLY A 53 -9.86 -0.96 5.91
N ASN A 54 -9.43 0.17 6.48
CA ASN A 54 -9.27 1.41 5.73
C ASN A 54 -7.81 1.78 5.44
N ILE A 55 -6.82 1.08 6.05
CA ILE A 55 -5.38 1.28 5.78
C ILE A 55 -4.66 0.00 5.32
N GLY A 56 -5.34 -1.15 5.28
CA GLY A 56 -4.76 -2.40 4.82
C GLY A 56 -3.73 -3.00 5.76
N VAL A 57 -3.12 -4.11 5.34
CA VAL A 57 -2.14 -4.86 6.15
C VAL A 57 -0.70 -4.71 5.65
N TRP A 58 -0.49 -4.17 4.45
CA TRP A 58 0.81 -4.15 3.78
C TRP A 58 1.64 -2.89 4.05
N VAL A 59 1.13 -1.72 3.66
CA VAL A 59 1.90 -0.46 3.70
C VAL A 59 1.40 0.48 4.78
N GLY A 60 0.08 0.63 4.91
CA GLY A 60 -0.54 1.59 5.82
C GLY A 60 -0.07 1.47 7.27
N PRO A 61 -0.10 0.27 7.90
CA PRO A 61 0.30 0.09 9.30
C PRO A 61 1.76 0.47 9.57
N GLN A 62 2.67 0.07 8.68
CA GLN A 62 4.11 0.32 8.78
C GLN A 62 4.42 1.79 8.54
N PHE A 63 3.75 2.42 7.57
CA PHE A 63 3.90 3.84 7.32
C PHE A 63 3.34 4.68 8.48
N LYS A 64 2.14 4.35 8.99
CA LYS A 64 1.55 4.96 10.20
C LYS A 64 2.49 4.84 11.40
N LYS A 65 3.05 3.65 11.65
CA LYS A 65 4.02 3.43 12.72
C LYS A 65 5.26 4.32 12.53
N SER A 66 5.86 4.30 11.34
CA SER A 66 7.07 5.07 11.03
C SER A 66 6.86 6.58 11.17
N LEU A 67 5.67 7.08 10.83
CA LEU A 67 5.28 8.47 11.05
C LEU A 67 5.19 8.80 12.53
N LYS A 68 4.54 7.95 13.34
CA LYS A 68 4.42 8.15 14.80
C LYS A 68 5.76 8.08 15.52
N ASP A 69 6.71 7.31 14.99
CA ASP A 69 8.07 7.22 15.53
C ASP A 69 8.93 8.46 15.16
N LYS A 70 8.59 9.19 14.10
CA LYS A 70 9.38 10.34 13.59
C LYS A 70 8.77 11.71 13.86
N ILE A 71 7.45 11.79 14.05
CA ILE A 71 6.69 13.05 14.13
C ILE A 71 5.84 13.04 15.40
N ASP A 72 6.13 13.99 16.31
CA ASP A 72 5.46 14.09 17.61
C ASP A 72 3.93 14.26 17.54
N SER A 73 3.42 14.89 16.48
CA SER A 73 2.01 15.23 16.33
C SER A 73 1.53 14.86 14.92
N VAL A 74 1.14 13.60 14.76
CA VAL A 74 0.63 13.05 13.50
C VAL A 74 -0.74 12.39 13.68
N ALA A 75 -1.68 12.73 12.80
CA ALA A 75 -2.93 12.02 12.61
C ALA A 75 -2.85 11.20 11.32
N PHE A 76 -3.31 9.94 11.37
CA PHE A 76 -3.34 9.06 10.21
C PHE A 76 -4.77 8.56 9.98
N GLN A 77 -5.31 8.76 8.79
CA GLN A 77 -6.69 8.38 8.44
C GLN A 77 -6.69 7.54 7.17
N GLY A 78 -7.37 6.39 7.20
CA GLY A 78 -7.66 5.65 5.99
C GLY A 78 -8.93 6.17 5.31
N VAL A 79 -9.02 6.03 3.98
CA VAL A 79 -10.30 6.24 3.27
C VAL A 79 -11.28 5.16 3.69
N ASN A 80 -12.44 5.56 4.20
CA ASN A 80 -13.42 4.65 4.78
C ASN A 80 -13.88 3.58 3.79
N GLU A 81 -14.19 2.39 4.31
CA GLU A 81 -14.56 1.22 3.49
C GLU A 81 -15.82 1.46 2.64
N GLU A 82 -16.73 2.30 3.12
CA GLU A 82 -17.93 2.71 2.39
C GLU A 82 -17.63 3.58 1.17
N ASP A 83 -16.58 4.40 1.23
CA ASP A 83 -16.14 5.25 0.13
C ASP A 83 -15.15 4.55 -0.78
N TYR A 84 -14.44 3.53 -0.27
CA TYR A 84 -13.42 2.81 -1.00
C TYR A 84 -13.53 1.28 -0.85
N PRO A 85 -14.16 0.61 -1.82
CA PRO A 85 -14.28 -0.85 -1.84
C PRO A 85 -12.96 -1.60 -2.10
N ALA A 86 -11.94 -0.91 -2.61
CA ALA A 86 -10.63 -1.49 -2.98
C ALA A 86 -10.73 -2.72 -3.89
N ASN A 87 -11.62 -2.71 -4.88
CA ASN A 87 -11.82 -3.83 -5.79
C ASN A 87 -11.04 -3.67 -7.11
N LEU A 88 -10.75 -4.80 -7.77
CA LEU A 88 -10.04 -4.80 -9.05
C LEU A 88 -10.85 -4.15 -10.20
N ALA A 89 -12.18 -4.16 -10.13
CA ALA A 89 -13.01 -3.60 -11.19
C ALA A 89 -12.73 -2.09 -11.34
N GLU A 90 -12.80 -1.34 -10.24
CA GLU A 90 -12.50 0.11 -10.22
C GLU A 90 -11.05 0.41 -10.60
N TYR A 91 -10.09 -0.46 -10.28
CA TYR A 91 -8.70 -0.29 -10.72
C TYR A 91 -8.60 -0.29 -12.24
N ILE A 92 -9.28 -1.25 -12.88
CA ILE A 92 -9.19 -1.47 -14.32
C ILE A 92 -10.09 -0.53 -15.11
N THR A 93 -11.35 -0.36 -14.69
CA THR A 93 -12.36 0.36 -15.48
C THR A 93 -12.30 1.86 -15.30
N GLU A 94 -11.80 2.31 -14.15
CA GLU A 94 -11.73 3.72 -13.82
C GLU A 94 -10.29 4.24 -13.83
N ASN A 95 -9.27 3.39 -14.03
CA ASN A 95 -7.87 3.73 -13.78
C ASN A 95 -7.68 4.19 -12.31
N GLY A 96 -8.21 3.41 -11.36
CA GLY A 96 -8.26 3.74 -9.94
C GLY A 96 -9.64 4.27 -9.53
N SER A 97 -10.06 3.92 -8.32
CA SER A 97 -11.42 4.16 -7.83
C SER A 97 -11.80 5.65 -7.77
N GLU A 98 -12.89 5.99 -8.45
CA GLU A 98 -13.50 7.32 -8.42
C GLU A 98 -14.10 7.63 -7.05
N SER A 99 -14.78 6.66 -6.42
CA SER A 99 -15.38 6.84 -5.09
C SER A 99 -14.30 7.05 -4.03
N CYS A 100 -13.20 6.31 -4.11
CA CYS A 100 -12.03 6.47 -3.25
C CYS A 100 -11.41 7.88 -3.35
N ALA A 101 -11.25 8.40 -4.57
CA ALA A 101 -10.73 9.74 -4.77
C ALA A 101 -11.67 10.83 -4.21
N ASN A 102 -12.98 10.62 -4.30
CA ASN A 102 -13.98 11.49 -3.66
C ASN A 102 -13.91 11.42 -2.12
N GLY A 103 -13.86 10.22 -1.56
CA GLY A 103 -13.74 10.00 -0.12
C GLY A 103 -12.48 10.65 0.45
N LEU A 104 -11.33 10.41 -0.20
CA LEU A 104 -10.05 11.02 0.20
C LEU A 104 -10.14 12.56 0.17
N ALA A 105 -10.63 13.14 -0.93
CA ALA A 105 -10.78 14.58 -1.05
C ALA A 105 -11.76 15.15 0.00
N SER A 106 -12.84 14.44 0.31
CA SER A 106 -13.79 14.79 1.36
C SER A 106 -13.11 14.85 2.73
N THR A 107 -12.33 13.82 3.09
CA THR A 107 -11.54 13.80 4.32
C THR A 107 -10.56 14.96 4.40
N VAL A 108 -9.84 15.27 3.30
CA VAL A 108 -8.93 16.42 3.26
C VAL A 108 -9.68 17.74 3.47
N ASN A 109 -10.80 17.94 2.77
CA ASN A 109 -11.61 19.16 2.88
C ASN A 109 -12.13 19.36 4.31
N ALA A 110 -12.63 18.28 4.94
CA ALA A 110 -13.13 18.30 6.31
C ALA A 110 -12.01 18.58 7.31
N TYR A 111 -10.88 17.87 7.20
CA TYR A 111 -9.77 18.03 8.13
C TYR A 111 -9.10 19.40 8.00
N ALA A 112 -8.91 19.92 6.78
CA ALA A 112 -8.35 21.25 6.55
C ALA A 112 -9.23 22.38 7.14
N SER A 113 -10.55 22.17 7.16
CA SER A 113 -11.50 23.10 7.74
C SER A 113 -11.51 23.03 9.27
N LYS A 114 -11.36 21.83 9.84
CA LYS A 114 -11.23 21.61 11.29
C LYS A 114 -9.88 22.12 11.82
N CYS A 115 -8.81 21.91 11.06
CA CYS A 115 -7.42 22.10 11.46
C CYS A 115 -6.67 22.98 10.45
N PRO A 116 -6.94 24.31 10.43
CA PRO A 116 -6.43 25.21 9.39
C PRO A 116 -4.90 25.36 9.36
N ASP A 117 -4.22 25.05 10.46
CA ASP A 117 -2.76 25.13 10.59
C ASP A 117 -2.07 23.79 10.29
N ALA A 118 -2.81 22.72 9.99
CA ALA A 118 -2.22 21.42 9.75
C ALA A 118 -1.54 21.34 8.38
N LYS A 119 -0.41 20.64 8.35
CA LYS A 119 0.20 20.19 7.09
C LYS A 119 -0.48 18.90 6.66
N ILE A 120 -1.02 18.87 5.45
CA ILE A 120 -1.71 17.70 4.93
C ILE A 120 -0.82 16.96 3.94
N VAL A 121 -0.74 15.64 4.08
CA VAL A 121 -0.14 14.73 3.12
C VAL A 121 -1.22 13.81 2.61
N VAL A 122 -1.35 13.76 1.29
CA VAL A 122 -2.19 12.79 0.59
C VAL A 122 -1.31 11.59 0.25
N SER A 123 -1.78 10.39 0.50
CA SER A 123 -0.99 9.18 0.29
C SER A 123 -1.84 8.00 -0.17
N GLY A 124 -1.19 7.03 -0.81
CA GLY A 124 -1.79 5.74 -1.07
C GLY A 124 -0.81 4.78 -1.72
N TRP A 125 -1.16 3.50 -1.76
CA TRP A 125 -0.33 2.47 -2.38
C TRP A 125 -1.11 1.64 -3.40
N SER A 126 -0.43 1.17 -4.45
CA SER A 126 -1.07 0.40 -5.54
C SER A 126 -2.24 1.18 -6.16
N GLN A 127 -3.43 0.60 -6.27
CA GLN A 127 -4.66 1.32 -6.65
C GLN A 127 -4.91 2.58 -5.79
N GLY A 128 -4.58 2.56 -4.50
CA GLY A 128 -4.72 3.70 -3.61
C GLY A 128 -3.83 4.89 -4.02
N SER A 129 -2.69 4.67 -4.68
CA SER A 129 -1.89 5.76 -5.26
C SER A 129 -2.65 6.49 -6.36
N LEU A 130 -3.45 5.78 -7.16
CA LEU A 130 -4.30 6.40 -8.17
C LEU A 130 -5.41 7.22 -7.51
N CYS A 131 -6.01 6.73 -6.42
CA CYS A 131 -6.96 7.53 -5.63
C CYS A 131 -6.31 8.82 -5.14
N ALA A 132 -5.09 8.72 -4.60
CA ALA A 132 -4.32 9.83 -4.07
C ALA A 132 -4.06 10.89 -5.16
N HIS A 133 -3.60 10.49 -6.34
CA HIS A 133 -3.46 11.39 -7.50
C HIS A 133 -4.79 12.06 -7.88
N LYS A 134 -5.84 11.27 -8.11
CA LYS A 134 -7.16 11.77 -8.52
C LYS A 134 -7.81 12.71 -7.52
N SER A 135 -7.57 12.51 -6.22
CA SER A 135 -8.15 13.33 -5.17
C SER A 135 -7.69 14.79 -5.27
N LEU A 136 -6.48 15.05 -5.78
CA LEU A 136 -5.91 16.41 -5.85
C LEU A 136 -6.74 17.35 -6.74
N GLU A 137 -7.41 16.81 -7.75
CA GLU A 137 -8.31 17.57 -8.64
C GLU A 137 -9.69 17.85 -8.01
N ARG A 138 -9.99 17.21 -6.87
CA ARG A 138 -11.31 17.24 -6.20
C ARG A 138 -11.29 17.94 -4.85
N ILE A 139 -10.09 18.21 -4.33
CA ILE A 139 -9.90 19.00 -3.12
C ILE A 139 -10.19 20.47 -3.44
N ASN A 140 -10.92 21.14 -2.56
CA ASN A 140 -11.24 22.55 -2.73
C ASN A 140 -9.97 23.41 -2.68
N ALA A 141 -9.94 24.54 -3.39
CA ALA A 141 -8.72 25.35 -3.55
C ALA A 141 -8.04 25.75 -2.22
N ALA A 142 -8.81 26.11 -1.19
CA ALA A 142 -8.25 26.49 0.12
C ALA A 142 -7.64 25.29 0.88
N PRO A 143 -8.34 24.16 1.06
CA PRO A 143 -7.73 22.91 1.54
C PRO A 143 -6.54 22.41 0.72
N LEU A 144 -6.58 22.52 -0.62
CA LEU A 144 -5.49 22.09 -1.49
C LEU A 144 -4.19 22.86 -1.19
N ALA A 145 -4.28 24.13 -0.81
CA ALA A 145 -3.11 24.92 -0.39
C ALA A 145 -2.45 24.41 0.91
N GLN A 146 -3.17 23.64 1.74
CA GLN A 146 -2.62 22.97 2.92
C GLN A 146 -1.95 21.62 2.60
N VAL A 147 -2.22 21.04 1.43
CA VAL A 147 -1.56 19.81 0.98
C VAL A 147 -0.10 20.13 0.61
N LYS A 148 0.84 19.56 1.35
CA LYS A 148 2.30 19.80 1.17
C LYS A 148 3.01 18.63 0.50
N GLY A 149 2.44 17.44 0.58
CA GLY A 149 3.04 16.22 0.08
C GLY A 149 2.06 15.27 -0.58
N LEU A 150 2.51 14.61 -1.64
CA LEU A 150 1.95 13.38 -2.18
C LEU A 150 2.96 12.26 -1.98
N VAL A 151 2.59 11.22 -1.21
CA VAL A 151 3.44 10.07 -0.92
C VAL A 151 2.80 8.81 -1.48
N VAL A 152 3.43 8.16 -2.44
CA VAL A 152 2.87 6.99 -3.13
C VAL A 152 3.82 5.81 -3.16
N PHE A 153 3.28 4.60 -3.02
CA PHE A 153 4.06 3.35 -3.03
C PHE A 153 3.52 2.40 -4.11
N GLY A 154 4.39 1.84 -4.95
CA GLY A 154 3.95 0.96 -6.04
C GLY A 154 3.02 1.66 -7.04
N ASP A 155 3.27 2.95 -7.31
CA ASP A 155 2.37 3.86 -8.03
C ASP A 155 2.20 3.49 -9.52
N PRO A 156 1.01 3.05 -9.96
CA PRO A 156 0.75 2.71 -11.36
C PRO A 156 0.35 3.92 -12.22
N ASN A 157 0.36 5.17 -11.72
CA ASN A 157 -0.07 6.36 -12.47
C ASN A 157 0.67 6.52 -13.82
N GLY A 158 1.93 6.07 -13.92
CA GLY A 158 2.70 6.07 -15.17
C GLY A 158 2.17 5.10 -16.25
N LEU A 159 1.32 4.15 -15.89
CA LEU A 159 0.65 3.19 -16.79
C LEU A 159 -0.78 3.59 -17.13
N MET A 160 -1.29 4.64 -16.48
CA MET A 160 -2.63 5.15 -16.65
C MET A 160 -2.58 6.47 -17.44
N ASP A 161 -3.76 7.08 -17.63
CA ASP A 161 -3.84 8.46 -18.07
C ASP A 161 -3.21 9.34 -16.97
N LYS A 162 -1.97 9.78 -17.20
CA LYS A 162 -1.15 10.44 -16.20
C LYS A 162 -1.86 11.65 -15.60
N ILE A 163 -2.15 11.58 -14.31
CA ILE A 163 -2.74 12.69 -13.57
C ILE A 163 -1.63 13.66 -13.16
N ALA A 164 -1.83 14.95 -13.44
CA ALA A 164 -0.87 15.98 -13.12
C ALA A 164 -0.94 16.38 -11.64
N VAL A 165 0.21 16.51 -11.00
CA VAL A 165 0.30 16.99 -9.61
C VAL A 165 0.63 18.48 -9.63
N PRO A 166 -0.11 19.33 -8.89
CA PRO A 166 0.26 20.74 -8.71
C PRO A 166 1.71 20.90 -8.26
N SER A 167 2.45 21.84 -8.86
CA SER A 167 3.88 22.06 -8.55
C SER A 167 4.15 22.53 -7.12
N SER A 168 3.10 23.00 -6.41
CA SER A 168 3.17 23.34 -4.99
C SER A 168 3.20 22.14 -4.05
N ILE A 169 2.93 20.93 -4.56
CA ILE A 169 2.91 19.69 -3.79
C ILE A 169 4.21 18.93 -4.05
N ASN A 170 4.96 18.64 -2.99
CA ASN A 170 6.15 17.82 -3.08
C ASN A 170 5.75 16.36 -3.29
N VAL A 171 6.35 15.67 -4.25
CA VAL A 171 6.02 14.27 -4.56
C VAL A 171 7.16 13.36 -4.14
N SER A 172 6.83 12.30 -3.40
CA SER A 172 7.74 11.17 -3.17
C SER A 172 7.08 9.88 -3.64
N SER A 173 7.77 9.14 -4.51
CA SER A 173 7.29 7.90 -5.11
C SER A 173 8.26 6.77 -4.80
N TYR A 174 7.75 5.75 -4.12
CA TYR A 174 8.49 4.58 -3.68
C TYR A 174 8.17 3.40 -4.58
N CYS A 175 9.20 2.83 -5.20
CA CYS A 175 9.05 1.76 -6.18
C CYS A 175 10.32 0.89 -6.20
N ILE A 176 10.15 -0.42 -6.35
CA ILE A 176 11.26 -1.36 -6.49
C ILE A 176 11.61 -1.46 -7.98
N LYS A 177 12.66 -0.74 -8.41
CA LYS A 177 13.04 -0.61 -9.83
C LYS A 177 14.30 -1.40 -10.21
N ASP A 178 15.28 -1.47 -9.31
CA ASP A 178 16.64 -1.95 -9.62
C ASP A 178 16.94 -3.33 -9.03
N THR A 179 16.05 -4.30 -9.30
CA THR A 179 16.24 -5.69 -8.86
C THR A 179 16.03 -6.67 -10.02
N VAL A 180 16.38 -7.93 -9.80
CA VAL A 180 16.17 -9.02 -10.78
C VAL A 180 14.68 -9.15 -11.16
N VAL A 181 13.77 -8.88 -10.22
CA VAL A 181 12.32 -8.88 -10.44
C VAL A 181 11.75 -7.56 -9.91
N PRO A 182 11.65 -6.50 -10.74
CA PRO A 182 11.12 -5.21 -10.31
C PRO A 182 9.61 -5.29 -10.04
N ASP A 183 9.05 -4.23 -9.46
CA ASP A 183 7.60 -4.03 -9.46
C ASP A 183 7.15 -3.53 -10.85
N PRO A 184 6.39 -4.35 -11.60
CA PRO A 184 5.96 -4.00 -12.94
C PRO A 184 4.88 -2.92 -12.93
N LEU A 185 4.30 -2.48 -11.81
CA LEU A 185 3.30 -1.41 -11.82
C LEU A 185 3.94 -0.01 -11.85
N CYS A 186 5.11 0.17 -11.24
CA CYS A 186 5.72 1.49 -11.06
C CYS A 186 7.12 1.66 -11.65
N SER A 187 7.78 0.58 -12.10
CA SER A 187 9.10 0.66 -12.73
C SER A 187 9.03 1.27 -14.15
N GLU A 188 10.13 1.69 -14.74
CA GLU A 188 10.11 2.22 -16.12
C GLU A 188 10.43 1.14 -17.17
N THR A 189 10.78 -0.07 -16.74
CA THR A 189 11.48 -1.03 -17.58
C THR A 189 10.76 -2.37 -17.69
N LEU A 190 10.05 -2.56 -18.81
CA LEU A 190 10.08 -3.86 -19.51
C LEU A 190 11.46 -4.11 -20.16
N ALA A 191 12.39 -3.14 -20.10
CA ALA A 191 13.77 -3.25 -20.57
C ALA A 191 14.71 -4.04 -19.64
N SER A 192 14.27 -4.45 -18.44
CA SER A 192 14.97 -5.41 -17.58
C SER A 192 14.69 -6.88 -17.97
N GLY A 193 14.01 -7.12 -19.09
CA GLY A 193 13.83 -8.46 -19.65
C GLY A 193 12.54 -9.17 -19.23
N PHE A 194 11.58 -8.48 -18.60
CA PHE A 194 10.27 -9.06 -18.34
C PHE A 194 9.52 -9.23 -19.67
N LYS A 195 9.62 -10.43 -20.25
CA LYS A 195 8.83 -10.81 -21.42
C LYS A 195 7.41 -11.02 -20.95
N LEU A 196 6.46 -10.37 -21.62
CA LEU A 196 5.06 -10.69 -21.42
C LEU A 196 4.87 -12.19 -21.66
N PRO A 197 4.13 -12.88 -20.78
CA PRO A 197 3.89 -14.30 -20.95
C PRO A 197 3.21 -14.52 -22.31
N THR A 198 3.82 -15.36 -23.14
CA THR A 198 3.28 -15.70 -24.48
C THR A 198 2.49 -17.00 -24.46
N SER A 199 2.54 -17.72 -23.34
CA SER A 199 1.87 -18.99 -23.11
C SER A 199 1.35 -19.06 -21.67
N PHE A 200 0.50 -20.07 -21.40
CA PHE A 200 0.04 -20.32 -20.03
C PHE A 200 1.17 -20.74 -19.09
N SER A 201 2.17 -21.48 -19.57
CA SER A 201 3.36 -21.82 -18.78
C SER A 201 4.16 -20.57 -18.43
N ASP A 202 4.34 -19.64 -19.37
CA ASP A 202 5.03 -18.38 -19.07
C ASP A 202 4.24 -17.55 -18.03
N LEU A 203 2.90 -17.58 -18.10
CA LEU A 203 2.04 -16.89 -17.14
C LEU A 203 2.14 -17.54 -15.76
N GLU A 204 2.18 -18.87 -15.71
CA GLU A 204 2.38 -19.62 -14.48
C GLU A 204 3.73 -19.26 -13.85
N ASP A 205 4.82 -19.38 -14.60
CA ASP A 205 6.20 -19.13 -14.12
C ASP A 205 6.45 -17.67 -13.71
N LEU A 206 5.91 -16.70 -14.47
CA LEU A 206 6.23 -15.28 -14.26
C LEU A 206 5.30 -14.55 -13.29
N VAL A 207 4.09 -15.08 -13.08
CA VAL A 207 3.05 -14.38 -12.31
C VAL A 207 2.47 -15.29 -11.23
N LEU A 208 2.03 -16.50 -11.56
CA LEU A 208 1.32 -17.34 -10.59
C LEU A 208 2.26 -17.94 -9.56
N ASP A 209 3.40 -18.50 -9.96
CA ASP A 209 4.36 -19.13 -9.06
C ASP A 209 4.98 -18.13 -8.07
N PRO A 210 5.48 -16.96 -8.49
CA PRO A 210 5.95 -15.95 -7.54
C PRO A 210 4.86 -15.52 -6.54
N LEU A 211 3.60 -15.40 -6.99
CA LEU A 211 2.48 -15.04 -6.12
C LEU A 211 2.08 -16.19 -5.18
N ARG A 212 2.35 -17.46 -5.52
CA ARG A 212 2.17 -18.60 -4.59
C ARG A 212 3.14 -18.52 -3.41
N ASP A 213 4.33 -17.97 -3.63
CA ASP A 213 5.36 -17.77 -2.61
C ASP A 213 5.18 -16.46 -1.81
N LEU A 214 4.17 -15.64 -2.14
CA LEU A 214 3.90 -14.39 -1.42
C LEU A 214 3.74 -14.54 0.10
N PRO A 215 3.13 -15.63 0.65
CA PRO A 215 3.07 -15.85 2.09
C PRO A 215 4.43 -15.86 2.79
N ASP A 216 5.52 -16.19 2.09
CA ASP A 216 6.88 -16.20 2.65
C ASP A 216 7.46 -14.79 2.84
N LEU A 217 6.91 -13.78 2.15
CA LEU A 217 7.27 -12.37 2.31
C LEU A 217 6.44 -11.66 3.39
N ALA A 218 5.39 -12.31 3.90
CA ALA A 218 4.53 -11.75 4.93
C ALA A 218 5.24 -11.73 6.29
N THR A 219 5.14 -10.60 6.99
CA THR A 219 5.79 -10.38 8.30
C THR A 219 4.84 -10.54 9.49
N GLY A 220 3.72 -11.24 9.31
CA GLY A 220 2.73 -11.47 10.35
C GLY A 220 1.47 -12.16 9.83
N VAL A 221 0.62 -12.59 10.76
CA VAL A 221 -0.56 -13.44 10.48
C VAL A 221 -1.54 -12.78 9.51
N GLU A 222 -1.81 -11.49 9.65
CA GLU A 222 -2.76 -10.80 8.77
C GLU A 222 -2.21 -10.61 7.36
N GLN A 223 -0.92 -10.32 7.21
CA GLN A 223 -0.27 -10.30 5.89
C GLN A 223 -0.25 -11.70 5.27
N THR A 224 -0.02 -12.76 6.05
CA THR A 224 -0.06 -14.15 5.56
C THR A 224 -1.47 -14.52 5.07
N LYS A 225 -2.52 -14.15 5.81
CA LYS A 225 -3.91 -14.36 5.39
C LYS A 225 -4.22 -13.61 4.09
N ALA A 226 -3.83 -12.33 4.00
CA ALA A 226 -3.99 -11.53 2.79
C ALA A 226 -3.23 -12.13 1.59
N ALA A 227 -2.00 -12.60 1.82
CA ALA A 227 -1.18 -13.25 0.80
C ALA A 227 -1.82 -14.54 0.28
N ILE A 228 -2.36 -15.39 1.16
CA ILE A 228 -3.09 -16.60 0.74
C ILE A 228 -4.36 -16.25 -0.06
N GLY A 229 -5.04 -15.16 0.30
CA GLY A 229 -6.25 -14.69 -0.38
C GLY A 229 -6.02 -14.06 -1.74
N ILE A 230 -4.80 -13.61 -2.06
CA ILE A 230 -4.54 -12.78 -3.25
C ILE A 230 -4.80 -13.54 -4.54
N LEU A 231 -4.34 -14.78 -4.65
CA LEU A 231 -4.47 -15.59 -5.87
C LEU A 231 -5.93 -15.86 -6.23
N PRO A 232 -6.79 -16.39 -5.33
CA PRO A 232 -8.20 -16.58 -5.66
C PRO A 232 -8.93 -15.26 -5.94
N GLN A 233 -8.58 -14.16 -5.25
CA GLN A 233 -9.17 -12.84 -5.50
C GLN A 233 -8.78 -12.28 -6.88
N LEU A 234 -7.49 -12.39 -7.24
CA LEU A 234 -6.98 -12.01 -8.56
C LEU A 234 -7.61 -12.86 -9.66
N ALA A 235 -7.69 -14.18 -9.48
CA ALA A 235 -8.33 -15.06 -10.45
C ALA A 235 -9.81 -14.69 -10.66
N LEU A 236 -10.58 -14.54 -9.58
CA LEU A 236 -11.98 -14.14 -9.65
C LEU A 236 -12.16 -12.75 -10.27
N GLY A 237 -11.32 -11.80 -9.85
CA GLY A 237 -11.30 -10.44 -10.38
C GLY A 237 -10.99 -10.42 -11.87
N PHE A 238 -10.01 -11.22 -12.31
CA PHE A 238 -9.66 -11.40 -13.71
C PHE A 238 -10.85 -11.97 -14.51
N PHE A 239 -11.45 -13.07 -14.07
CA PHE A 239 -12.60 -13.67 -14.76
C PHE A 239 -13.77 -12.69 -14.91
N ARG A 240 -14.06 -11.90 -13.88
CA ARG A 240 -15.11 -10.87 -13.92
C ARG A 240 -14.79 -9.71 -14.87
N ASN A 241 -13.51 -9.46 -15.13
CA ASN A 241 -13.04 -8.32 -15.93
C ASN A 241 -12.30 -8.73 -17.22
N ALA A 242 -12.42 -9.98 -17.67
CA ALA A 242 -11.66 -10.54 -18.78
C ALA A 242 -11.81 -9.74 -20.10
N LYS A 243 -12.96 -9.10 -20.31
CA LYS A 243 -13.19 -8.20 -21.46
C LYS A 243 -12.24 -7.00 -21.47
N TYR A 244 -11.89 -6.47 -20.30
CA TYR A 244 -10.95 -5.34 -20.18
C TYR A 244 -9.51 -5.80 -20.34
N PHE A 245 -9.17 -7.01 -19.88
CA PHE A 245 -7.88 -7.60 -20.18
C PHE A 245 -7.68 -7.77 -21.69
N ALA A 246 -8.70 -8.27 -22.41
CA ALA A 246 -8.63 -8.38 -23.87
C ALA A 246 -8.44 -7.00 -24.55
N LYS A 247 -9.11 -5.96 -24.04
CA LYS A 247 -8.89 -4.58 -24.49
C LYS A 247 -7.45 -4.13 -24.26
N ASP A 248 -6.92 -4.31 -23.05
CA ASP A 248 -5.57 -3.90 -22.69
C ASP A 248 -4.50 -4.71 -23.43
N LEU A 249 -4.78 -5.97 -23.77
CA LEU A 249 -3.95 -6.77 -24.67
C LEU A 249 -3.85 -6.15 -26.05
N LEU A 250 -4.97 -5.71 -26.62
CA LEU A 250 -5.01 -5.08 -27.94
C LEU A 250 -4.38 -3.68 -27.95
N THR A 251 -4.40 -2.97 -26.81
CA THR A 251 -3.85 -1.60 -26.70
C THR A 251 -2.45 -1.55 -26.09
N GLY A 252 -1.82 -2.69 -25.78
CA GLY A 252 -0.47 -2.76 -25.20
C GLY A 252 -0.40 -2.37 -23.70
N ASN A 253 -1.53 -2.29 -23.01
CA ASN A 253 -1.66 -1.88 -21.60
C ASN A 253 -1.63 -3.05 -20.61
N VAL A 254 -1.26 -4.25 -21.06
CA VAL A 254 -1.21 -5.48 -20.24
C VAL A 254 -0.39 -5.36 -18.97
N ARG A 255 0.56 -4.42 -18.94
CA ARG A 255 1.42 -4.17 -17.79
C ARG A 255 0.63 -3.82 -16.52
N ARG A 256 -0.56 -3.21 -16.64
CA ARG A 256 -1.43 -2.92 -15.48
C ARG A 256 -1.93 -4.18 -14.76
N TRP A 257 -1.86 -5.34 -15.41
CA TRP A 257 -2.33 -6.62 -14.88
C TRP A 257 -1.22 -7.47 -14.27
N LEU A 258 0.02 -7.00 -14.34
CA LEU A 258 1.17 -7.73 -13.84
C LEU A 258 1.41 -7.36 -12.38
N LEU A 259 1.64 -8.38 -11.57
CA LEU A 259 1.91 -8.23 -10.15
C LEU A 259 3.03 -9.17 -9.77
N THR A 260 4.03 -8.65 -9.06
CA THR A 260 5.15 -9.43 -8.52
C THR A 260 5.14 -9.33 -6.99
N PRO A 261 5.76 -10.28 -6.28
CA PRO A 261 5.82 -10.23 -4.82
C PRO A 261 6.48 -8.96 -4.27
N GLN A 262 7.37 -8.34 -5.04
CA GLN A 262 8.02 -7.07 -4.70
C GLN A 262 7.00 -5.97 -4.41
N HIS A 263 5.87 -5.94 -5.13
CA HIS A 263 4.79 -4.97 -4.93
C HIS A 263 4.23 -4.94 -3.50
N PHE A 264 4.40 -6.02 -2.73
CA PHE A 264 3.88 -6.14 -1.37
C PHE A 264 4.90 -5.83 -0.27
N SER A 265 6.15 -5.52 -0.64
CA SER A 265 7.25 -5.38 0.33
C SER A 265 7.49 -3.97 0.85
N TYR A 266 6.78 -2.95 0.33
CA TYR A 266 6.98 -1.53 0.64
C TYR A 266 6.89 -1.17 2.12
N GLY A 267 6.02 -1.85 2.87
CA GLY A 267 5.91 -1.63 4.32
C GLY A 267 7.14 -2.11 5.10
N ASN A 268 7.83 -3.15 4.61
CA ASN A 268 8.81 -3.91 5.36
C ASN A 268 10.24 -3.83 4.79
N ASN A 269 10.45 -3.07 3.71
CA ASN A 269 11.74 -2.95 3.03
C ASN A 269 12.49 -1.63 3.33
N GLY A 270 12.02 -0.87 4.33
CA GLY A 270 12.59 0.43 4.70
C GLY A 270 11.93 1.64 4.01
N MET A 271 11.20 1.45 2.90
CA MET A 271 10.57 2.57 2.18
C MET A 271 9.49 3.28 3.01
N ALA A 272 8.78 2.58 3.90
CA ALA A 272 7.85 3.22 4.85
C ALA A 272 8.57 4.18 5.82
N GLU A 273 9.80 3.87 6.22
CA GLU A 273 10.62 4.74 7.08
C GLU A 273 11.17 5.94 6.29
N GLU A 274 11.61 5.72 5.06
CA GLU A 274 12.03 6.79 4.15
C GLU A 274 10.88 7.75 3.84
N ALA A 275 9.68 7.23 3.60
CA ALA A 275 8.46 8.01 3.41
C ALA A 275 8.13 8.86 4.63
N ALA A 276 8.23 8.30 5.83
CA ALA A 276 8.00 9.05 7.05
C ALA A 276 9.07 10.14 7.26
N ALA A 277 10.33 9.90 6.85
CA ALA A 277 11.39 10.91 6.87
C ALA A 277 11.12 12.05 5.87
N PHE A 278 10.64 11.73 4.67
CA PHE A 278 10.19 12.73 3.70
C PHE A 278 9.08 13.60 4.28
N VAL A 279 8.04 12.98 4.88
CA VAL A 279 6.93 13.72 5.50
C VAL A 279 7.40 14.61 6.65
N ALA A 280 8.36 14.16 7.46
CA ALA A 280 8.94 14.96 8.54
C ALA A 280 9.72 16.20 8.03
N GLY A 281 10.18 16.18 6.78
CA GLY A 281 10.91 17.27 6.13
C GLY A 281 10.03 18.31 5.42
N LEU A 282 8.71 18.10 5.34
CA LEU A 282 7.73 19.05 4.77
C LEU A 282 7.42 20.21 5.71
#